data_AF-A0A7S1S0J4-F1
#
_entry.id   AF-A0A7S1S0J4-F1
#
_cell.length_a   1.000
_cell.length_b   1.000
_cell.length_c   1.000
_cell.angle_alpha   90.00
_cell.angle_beta   90.00
_cell.angle_gamma   90.00
#
_symmetry.space_group_name_H-M   'P 1'
#
loop_
_entity.id
_entity.type
_entity.pdbx_description
1 polymer ?
#
loop_
_entity_poly.entity_id
_entity_poly.type
_entity_poly.pdbx_seq_one_letter_code
_entity_poly.pdbx_strand_id
1 'polypeptide(L)'
;GGRSAAADEESAISRLLLMNVGDSRALLIRRGVGVVKETSDHKPDHPVELARISASSGFVTQATPLDPARVDGVLSVARALGDFRWKGDTHLAPEAQRISPLPDVYDLEVQGGDVVLLACDGVFDVLSSSETASVVLNSLGEGACRAQSAAQEAAEAVVRRALERGTG
;
A
#
# COMPACT_ATOMS: atom_id res chain seq x y z
N GLY A 1 6.10 -26.67 -37.43
CA GLY A 1 5.40 -26.37 -36.17
C GLY A 1 5.85 -25.02 -35.70
N GLY A 2 5.08 -23.97 -36.02
CA GLY A 2 5.40 -22.61 -35.59
C GLY A 2 4.80 -22.36 -34.21
N ARG A 3 5.65 -22.22 -33.19
CA ARG A 3 5.25 -21.52 -31.96
C ARG A 3 5.12 -20.04 -32.32
N SER A 4 3.94 -19.48 -32.07
CA SER A 4 3.66 -18.06 -32.27
C SER A 4 4.53 -17.24 -31.32
N ALA A 5 5.20 -16.20 -31.82
CA ALA A 5 5.97 -15.25 -31.01
C ALA A 5 5.16 -14.59 -29.88
N ALA A 6 3.81 -14.61 -29.98
CA ALA A 6 2.92 -14.15 -28.93
C ALA A 6 2.94 -15.03 -27.66
N ALA A 7 3.25 -16.32 -27.78
CA ALA A 7 3.32 -17.24 -26.64
C ALA A 7 4.63 -17.09 -25.84
N ASP A 8 5.69 -16.56 -26.46
CA ASP A 8 6.98 -16.34 -25.81
C ASP A 8 7.02 -14.98 -25.05
N GLU A 9 6.18 -14.00 -25.42
CA GLU A 9 6.04 -12.72 -24.69
C GLU A 9 5.27 -12.84 -23.37
N GLU A 10 4.39 -13.84 -23.23
CA GLU A 10 3.56 -14.04 -22.04
C GLU A 10 4.34 -14.63 -20.84
N SER A 11 5.57 -15.12 -21.09
CA SER A 11 6.47 -15.71 -20.09
C SER A 11 7.57 -14.76 -19.59
N ALA A 12 7.56 -13.47 -19.97
CA ALA A 12 8.60 -12.53 -19.54
C ALA A 12 8.39 -12.12 -18.07
N ILE A 13 9.16 -12.72 -17.16
CA ILE A 13 9.26 -12.29 -15.76
C ILE A 13 9.90 -10.90 -15.75
N SER A 14 9.16 -9.91 -15.26
CA SER A 14 9.67 -8.56 -15.04
C SER A 14 9.92 -8.35 -13.55
N ARG A 15 10.82 -7.42 -13.21
CA ARG A 15 11.04 -7.00 -11.82
C ARG A 15 10.30 -5.71 -11.53
N LEU A 16 9.67 -5.65 -10.35
CA LEU A 16 8.98 -4.48 -9.81
C LEU A 16 9.57 -4.14 -8.45
N LEU A 17 10.05 -2.90 -8.32
CA LEU A 17 10.42 -2.32 -7.03
C LEU A 17 9.27 -1.48 -6.49
N LEU A 18 8.70 -1.89 -5.35
CA LEU A 18 7.74 -1.09 -4.60
C LEU A 18 8.42 -0.47 -3.39
N MET A 19 8.10 0.78 -3.10
CA MET A 19 8.62 1.50 -1.94
C MET A 19 7.44 2.11 -1.20
N ASN A 20 7.28 1.78 0.09
CA ASN A 20 6.21 2.34 0.91
C ASN A 20 6.78 3.23 2.03
N VAL A 21 6.19 4.40 2.22
CA VAL A 21 6.47 5.32 3.34
C VAL A 21 5.16 6.01 3.71
N GLY A 22 4.62 5.68 4.88
CA GLY A 22 3.27 6.07 5.29
C GLY A 22 2.28 4.91 5.30
N ASP A 23 1.00 5.24 5.26
CA ASP A 23 -0.13 4.32 5.38
C ASP A 23 -1.00 4.23 4.11
N SER A 24 -0.44 4.67 2.99
CA SER A 24 -0.84 4.13 1.69
C SER A 24 -0.39 2.68 1.57
N ARG A 25 -1.02 1.95 0.64
CA ARG A 25 -0.71 0.54 0.40
C ARG A 25 -0.69 0.20 -1.08
N ALA A 26 0.26 -0.65 -1.44
CA ALA A 26 0.35 -1.25 -2.76
C ALA A 26 -0.03 -2.74 -2.69
N LEU A 27 -0.79 -3.21 -3.68
CA LEU A 27 -1.12 -4.62 -3.87
C LEU A 27 -0.57 -5.11 -5.20
N LEU A 28 0.07 -6.28 -5.19
CA LEU A 28 0.30 -7.10 -6.38
C LEU A 28 -0.80 -8.15 -6.44
N ILE A 29 -1.64 -8.08 -7.46
CA ILE A 29 -2.82 -8.91 -7.63
C ILE A 29 -2.61 -9.81 -8.85
N ARG A 30 -2.88 -11.10 -8.68
CA ARG A 30 -2.81 -12.11 -9.75
C ARG A 30 -4.15 -12.78 -9.95
N ARG A 31 -4.61 -12.83 -11.20
CA ARG A 31 -5.84 -13.50 -11.57
C ARG A 31 -5.82 -14.97 -11.15
N GLY A 32 -6.92 -15.47 -10.59
CA GLY A 32 -7.04 -16.83 -10.08
C GLY A 32 -6.35 -17.08 -8.73
N VAL A 33 -5.56 -16.13 -8.22
CA VAL A 33 -4.87 -16.22 -6.92
C VAL A 33 -5.40 -15.17 -5.93
N GLY A 34 -5.61 -13.93 -6.39
CA GLY A 34 -5.94 -12.79 -5.54
C GLY A 34 -4.70 -11.94 -5.21
N VAL A 35 -4.59 -11.46 -3.98
CA VAL A 35 -3.44 -10.68 -3.52
C VAL A 35 -2.24 -11.61 -3.32
N VAL A 36 -1.17 -11.40 -4.10
CA VAL A 36 0.10 -12.15 -3.99
C VAL A 36 1.06 -11.46 -3.03
N LYS A 37 1.04 -10.13 -3.01
CA LYS A 37 1.84 -9.31 -2.11
C LYS A 37 1.11 -8.03 -1.77
N GLU A 38 1.31 -7.54 -0.55
CA GLU A 38 0.98 -6.18 -0.15
C GLU A 38 2.14 -5.55 0.64
N THR A 39 2.19 -4.22 0.62
CA THR A 39 3.10 -3.45 1.49
C THR A 39 2.53 -3.34 2.89
N SER A 40 3.39 -3.25 3.90
CA SER A 40 2.96 -2.97 5.28
C SER A 40 2.70 -1.47 5.46
N ASP A 41 1.57 -1.13 6.07
CA ASP A 41 1.25 0.24 6.45
C ASP A 41 2.07 0.65 7.68
N HIS A 42 2.57 1.89 7.67
CA HIS A 42 3.34 2.43 8.78
C HIS A 42 2.44 3.11 9.81
N LYS A 43 1.61 2.33 10.50
CA LYS A 43 0.73 2.81 11.57
C LYS A 43 1.50 2.94 12.90
N PRO A 44 1.22 3.96 13.74
CA PRO A 44 1.95 4.20 14.99
C PRO A 44 1.94 3.05 16.00
N ASP A 45 0.88 2.25 16.02
CA ASP A 45 0.69 1.09 16.88
C ASP A 45 1.34 -0.20 16.35
N HIS A 46 1.88 -0.18 15.13
CA HIS A 46 2.64 -1.31 14.59
C HIS A 46 3.89 -1.56 15.46
N PRO A 47 4.21 -2.80 15.86
CA PRO A 47 5.25 -3.06 16.89
C PRO A 47 6.62 -2.45 16.61
N VAL A 48 7.09 -2.51 15.36
CA VAL A 48 8.38 -1.94 14.94
C VAL A 48 8.36 -0.41 15.04
N GLU A 49 7.23 0.20 14.68
CA GLU A 49 7.06 1.66 14.68
C GLU A 49 6.92 2.17 16.11
N LEU A 50 6.09 1.52 16.92
CA LEU A 50 5.87 1.82 18.34
C LEU A 50 7.19 1.77 19.13
N ALA A 51 8.01 0.76 18.87
CA ALA A 51 9.32 0.63 19.50
C ALA A 51 10.25 1.80 19.15
N ARG A 52 10.32 2.19 17.86
CA ARG A 52 11.11 3.36 17.43
C ARG A 52 10.58 4.65 18.05
N ILE A 53 9.28 4.88 17.99
CA ILE A 53 8.63 6.09 18.54
C ILE A 53 8.98 6.23 20.03
N SER A 54 8.85 5.14 20.79
CA SER A 54 9.19 5.12 22.21
C SER A 54 10.69 5.39 22.47
N ALA A 55 11.58 4.82 21.65
CA ALA A 55 13.03 5.06 21.76
C ALA A 55 13.42 6.51 21.43
N SER A 56 12.65 7.20 20.59
CA SER A 56 12.81 8.62 20.25
C SER A 56 12.16 9.59 21.26
N SER A 57 11.91 9.12 22.48
CA SER A 57 11.20 9.87 23.54
C SER A 57 9.81 10.36 23.12
N GLY A 58 9.19 9.68 22.16
CA GLY A 58 7.81 9.89 21.73
C GLY A 58 6.85 8.93 22.44
N PHE A 59 5.56 9.13 22.17
CA PHE A 59 4.53 8.20 22.65
C PHE A 59 3.44 7.99 21.59
N VAL A 60 2.66 6.94 21.77
CA VAL A 60 1.50 6.63 20.93
C VAL A 60 0.24 6.66 21.80
N THR A 61 -0.77 7.38 21.35
CA THR A 61 -2.09 7.43 21.99
C THR A 61 -3.17 6.93 21.05
N GLN A 62 -4.18 6.30 21.62
CA GLN A 62 -5.40 5.93 20.93
C GLN A 62 -6.57 6.16 21.90
N ALA A 63 -7.50 7.03 21.54
CA ALA A 63 -8.57 7.46 22.44
C ALA A 63 -9.61 6.35 22.68
N THR A 64 -9.99 5.64 21.62
CA THR A 64 -10.85 4.46 21.67
C THR A 64 -10.34 3.36 20.73
N PRO A 65 -10.78 2.10 20.88
CA PRO A 65 -10.47 1.04 19.93
C PRO A 65 -10.89 1.34 18.47
N LEU A 66 -11.75 2.33 18.25
CA LEU A 66 -12.21 2.76 16.93
C LEU A 66 -11.44 3.96 16.37
N ASP A 67 -10.67 4.66 17.21
CA ASP A 67 -9.84 5.78 16.77
C ASP A 67 -8.50 5.28 16.22
N PRO A 68 -7.92 5.96 15.21
CA PRO A 68 -6.57 5.66 14.77
C PRO A 68 -5.56 5.98 15.87
N ALA A 69 -4.54 5.13 16.00
CA ALA A 69 -3.39 5.40 16.83
C ALA A 69 -2.63 6.63 16.32
N ARG A 70 -2.12 7.47 17.24
CA ARG A 70 -1.45 8.73 16.91
C ARG A 70 -0.13 8.90 17.64
N VAL A 71 0.91 9.29 16.90
CA VAL A 71 2.19 9.75 17.41
C VAL A 71 2.01 11.08 18.12
N ASP A 72 2.40 11.13 19.39
CA ASP A 72 2.24 12.26 20.31
C ASP A 72 0.81 12.83 20.35
N GLY A 73 -0.20 12.00 20.07
CA GLY A 73 -1.59 12.44 19.96
C GLY A 73 -1.95 13.24 18.71
N VAL A 74 -1.04 13.39 17.75
CA VAL A 74 -1.25 14.23 16.56
C VAL A 74 -1.30 13.42 15.28
N LEU A 75 -0.18 12.80 14.88
CA LEU A 75 -0.05 12.17 13.56
C LEU A 75 -0.51 10.72 13.56
N SER A 76 -1.39 10.34 12.64
CA SER A 76 -1.89 8.96 12.48
C SER A 76 -0.95 8.06 11.66
N VAL A 77 0.24 8.56 11.30
CA VAL A 77 1.27 7.83 10.54
C VAL A 77 2.58 7.82 11.32
N ALA A 78 3.35 6.75 11.18
CA ALA A 78 4.66 6.60 11.81
C ALA A 78 5.82 6.96 10.88
N ARG A 79 5.59 6.90 9.56
CA ARG A 79 6.59 7.27 8.55
C ARG A 79 5.98 8.23 7.54
N ALA A 80 6.76 9.22 7.14
CA ALA A 80 6.35 10.22 6.17
C ALA A 80 7.56 10.98 5.63
N LEU A 81 7.44 11.54 4.44
CA LEU A 81 8.31 12.62 3.99
C LEU A 81 7.80 13.95 4.59
N GLY A 82 8.70 14.90 4.89
CA GLY A 82 8.30 16.13 5.60
C GLY A 82 8.24 15.94 7.12
N ASP A 83 7.21 16.45 7.79
CA ASP A 83 7.00 16.38 9.26
C ASP A 83 8.23 16.72 10.10
N PHE A 84 8.96 17.76 9.68
CA PHE A 84 10.27 18.13 10.26
C PHE A 84 10.22 18.39 11.77
N ARG A 85 9.06 18.78 12.31
CA ARG A 85 8.84 18.94 13.76
C ARG A 85 9.18 17.67 14.56
N TRP A 86 9.04 16.50 13.94
CA TRP A 86 9.30 15.19 14.55
C TRP A 86 10.65 14.58 14.19
N LYS A 87 11.51 15.35 13.49
CA LYS A 87 12.80 14.91 12.94
C LYS A 87 13.98 15.79 13.38
N GLY A 88 13.82 16.45 14.52
CA GLY A 88 14.77 17.46 15.02
C GLY A 88 15.80 16.94 16.02
N ASP A 89 15.77 15.65 16.39
CA ASP A 89 16.73 15.11 17.36
C ASP A 89 18.08 14.91 16.69
N THR A 90 19.08 15.72 17.08
CA THR A 90 20.42 15.69 16.50
C THR A 90 21.25 14.47 16.90
N HIS A 91 20.80 13.70 17.88
CA HIS A 91 21.46 12.48 18.34
C HIS A 91 20.94 11.21 17.66
N LEU A 92 19.83 11.31 16.92
CA LEU A 92 19.22 10.19 16.20
C LEU A 92 19.49 10.28 14.71
N ALA A 93 19.77 9.14 14.09
CA ALA A 93 19.79 9.04 12.63
C ALA A 93 18.39 9.35 12.04
N PRO A 94 18.28 9.79 10.78
CA PRO A 94 17.00 10.15 10.15
C PRO A 94 15.92 9.06 10.30
N GLU A 95 16.29 7.80 10.16
CA GLU A 95 15.39 6.64 10.26
C GLU A 95 14.95 6.31 11.69
N ALA A 96 15.68 6.78 12.69
CA ALA A 96 15.41 6.58 14.12
C ALA A 96 14.59 7.71 14.75
N GLN A 97 14.29 8.76 13.97
CA GLN A 97 13.42 9.86 14.39
C GLN A 97 12.00 9.35 14.68
N ARG A 98 11.21 10.16 15.40
CA ARG A 98 9.85 9.80 15.80
C ARG A 98 8.97 9.48 14.58
N ILE A 99 9.06 10.34 13.57
CA ILE A 99 8.58 10.07 12.22
C ILE A 99 9.77 9.71 11.33
N SER A 100 9.80 8.50 10.80
CA SER A 100 10.90 8.05 9.95
C SER A 100 10.64 8.39 8.47
N PRO A 101 11.64 8.87 7.71
CA PRO A 101 11.53 9.01 6.26
C PRO A 101 11.92 7.73 5.51
N LEU A 102 12.38 6.68 6.21
CA LEU A 102 12.93 5.47 5.59
C LEU A 102 11.79 4.62 5.00
N PRO A 103 11.77 4.40 3.67
CA PRO A 103 10.76 3.53 3.07
C PRO A 103 11.10 2.05 3.31
N ASP A 104 10.06 1.23 3.38
CA ASP A 104 10.21 -0.21 3.19
C ASP A 104 10.27 -0.50 1.68
N VAL A 105 11.25 -1.29 1.25
CA VAL A 105 11.49 -1.62 -0.17
C VAL A 105 11.18 -3.10 -0.43
N TYR A 106 10.44 -3.35 -1.50
CA TYR A 106 10.00 -4.68 -1.91
C TYR A 106 10.48 -4.94 -3.35
N ASP A 107 11.32 -5.95 -3.55
CA ASP A 107 11.76 -6.44 -4.87
C ASP A 107 10.93 -7.66 -5.24
N LEU A 108 10.06 -7.49 -6.24
CA LEU A 108 9.04 -8.46 -6.62
C LEU A 108 9.22 -8.91 -8.06
N GLU A 109 9.06 -10.21 -8.28
CA GLU A 109 8.88 -10.77 -9.62
C GLU A 109 7.42 -10.66 -10.03
N VAL A 110 7.17 -10.09 -11.21
CA VAL A 110 5.84 -9.94 -11.80
C VAL A 110 5.74 -10.68 -13.12
N GLN A 111 4.55 -11.19 -13.39
CA GLN A 111 4.23 -11.98 -14.57
C GLN A 111 3.29 -11.19 -15.50
N GLY A 112 3.18 -11.63 -16.75
CA GLY A 112 2.20 -11.08 -17.67
C GLY A 112 0.79 -11.17 -17.09
N GLY A 113 0.07 -10.04 -17.05
CA GLY A 113 -1.30 -9.97 -16.55
C GLY A 113 -1.44 -9.73 -15.04
N ASP A 114 -0.34 -9.64 -14.29
CA ASP A 114 -0.39 -9.13 -12.92
C ASP A 114 -0.87 -7.67 -12.90
N VAL A 115 -1.62 -7.32 -11.86
CA VAL A 115 -2.14 -5.97 -11.64
C VAL A 115 -1.50 -5.39 -10.40
N VAL A 116 -0.95 -4.18 -10.53
CA VAL A 116 -0.45 -3.40 -9.40
C VAL A 116 -1.50 -2.35 -9.07
N LEU A 117 -2.01 -2.38 -7.85
CA LEU A 117 -2.91 -1.36 -7.32
C LEU A 117 -2.15 -0.52 -6.29
N LEU A 118 -2.23 0.81 -6.40
CA LEU A 118 -1.76 1.75 -5.39
C LEU A 118 -2.96 2.57 -4.91
N ALA A 119 -3.19 2.61 -3.60
CA ALA A 119 -4.25 3.44 -3.02
C ALA A 119 -3.86 3.93 -1.61
N CYS A 120 -4.51 5.01 -1.18
CA CYS A 120 -4.36 5.54 0.17
C CYS A 120 -5.30 4.85 1.17
N ASP A 121 -5.18 5.26 2.42
CA ASP A 121 -6.05 4.89 3.55
C ASP A 121 -7.55 5.08 3.27
N GLY A 122 -7.97 6.09 2.51
CA GLY A 122 -9.37 6.25 2.10
C GLY A 122 -9.98 5.04 1.37
N VAL A 123 -9.16 4.15 0.81
CA VAL A 123 -9.62 2.83 0.34
C VAL A 123 -9.51 1.79 1.45
N PHE A 124 -8.34 1.70 2.08
CA PHE A 124 -8.00 0.57 2.97
C PHE A 124 -8.57 0.67 4.38
N ASP A 125 -9.09 1.83 4.79
CA ASP A 125 -9.83 2.02 6.03
C ASP A 125 -11.21 1.35 5.96
N VAL A 126 -11.77 1.19 4.75
CA VAL A 126 -13.13 0.67 4.54
C VAL A 126 -13.21 -0.59 3.66
N LEU A 127 -12.14 -0.93 2.96
CA LEU A 127 -12.00 -2.14 2.15
C LEU A 127 -10.75 -2.93 2.52
N SER A 128 -10.90 -4.24 2.71
CA SER A 128 -9.74 -5.11 2.87
C SER A 128 -9.01 -5.31 1.54
N SER A 129 -7.71 -5.63 1.59
CA SER A 129 -6.91 -5.91 0.38
C SER A 129 -7.52 -6.98 -0.52
N SER A 130 -8.14 -8.02 0.06
CA SER A 130 -8.83 -9.07 -0.69
C SER A 130 -10.13 -8.59 -1.34
N GLU A 131 -10.92 -7.74 -0.64
CA GLU A 131 -12.13 -7.16 -1.21
C GLU A 131 -11.76 -6.24 -2.38
N THR A 132 -10.78 -5.37 -2.18
CA THR A 132 -10.26 -4.46 -3.22
C THR A 132 -9.74 -5.22 -4.43
N ALA A 133 -8.95 -6.29 -4.23
CA ALA A 133 -8.47 -7.13 -5.33
C ALA A 133 -9.61 -7.79 -6.10
N SER A 134 -10.67 -8.21 -5.42
CA SER A 134 -11.85 -8.80 -6.05
C SER A 134 -12.58 -7.78 -6.92
N VAL A 135 -12.75 -6.55 -6.44
CA VAL A 135 -13.34 -5.45 -7.24
C VAL A 135 -12.53 -5.21 -8.50
N VAL A 136 -11.20 -5.08 -8.37
CA VAL A 136 -10.29 -4.88 -9.51
C VAL A 136 -10.40 -6.00 -10.53
N LEU A 137 -10.31 -7.26 -10.11
CA LEU A 137 -10.35 -8.41 -11.02
C LEU A 137 -11.71 -8.57 -11.72
N ASN A 138 -12.80 -8.25 -11.03
CA ASN A 138 -14.15 -8.26 -11.59
C ASN A 138 -14.33 -7.15 -12.64
N SER A 139 -13.82 -5.94 -12.38
CA SER A 139 -13.89 -4.82 -13.32
C SER A 139 -13.10 -5.07 -14.60
N LEU A 140 -11.95 -5.74 -14.52
CA LEU A 140 -11.11 -6.00 -15.68
C LEU A 140 -11.69 -7.07 -16.63
N GLY A 141 -12.64 -7.90 -16.18
CA GLY A 141 -13.23 -8.96 -17.01
C GLY A 141 -12.24 -10.06 -17.44
N GLU A 142 -12.69 -11.00 -18.28
CA GLU A 142 -11.84 -12.00 -18.93
C GLU A 142 -11.20 -11.41 -20.20
N GLY A 143 -9.88 -11.53 -20.35
CA GLY A 143 -9.18 -11.04 -21.53
C GLY A 143 -8.92 -9.53 -21.56
N ALA A 144 -8.83 -8.88 -20.39
CA ALA A 144 -8.47 -7.48 -20.24
C ALA A 144 -7.22 -7.14 -21.08
N CYS A 145 -7.46 -6.59 -22.26
CA CYS A 145 -6.41 -5.97 -23.06
C CYS A 145 -5.80 -4.85 -22.21
N ARG A 146 -4.51 -4.54 -22.43
CA ARG A 146 -3.74 -3.47 -21.76
C ARG A 146 -4.27 -2.05 -22.07
N ALA A 147 -5.58 -1.91 -22.26
CA ALA A 147 -6.26 -0.66 -22.53
C ALA A 147 -6.31 0.17 -21.25
N GLN A 148 -5.87 1.41 -21.36
CA GLN A 148 -5.90 2.39 -20.28
C GLN A 148 -7.32 2.59 -19.71
N SER A 149 -8.35 2.40 -20.53
CA SER A 149 -9.75 2.44 -20.11
C SER A 149 -10.09 1.37 -19.06
N ALA A 150 -9.57 0.15 -19.19
CA ALA A 150 -9.87 -0.93 -18.24
C ALA A 150 -9.27 -0.66 -16.85
N ALA A 151 -8.04 -0.12 -16.80
CA ALA A 151 -7.40 0.27 -15.54
C ALA A 151 -8.15 1.43 -14.86
N GLN A 152 -8.62 2.40 -15.65
CA GLN A 152 -9.42 3.51 -15.15
C GLN A 152 -10.76 3.02 -14.57
N GLU A 153 -11.48 2.16 -15.30
CA GLU A 153 -12.75 1.58 -14.84
C GLU A 153 -12.59 0.77 -13.54
N ALA A 154 -11.50 0.00 -13.41
CA ALA A 154 -11.19 -0.71 -12.19
C ALA A 154 -10.88 0.24 -11.02
N ALA A 155 -10.11 1.30 -11.24
CA ALA A 155 -9.84 2.31 -10.22
C ALA A 155 -11.12 3.03 -9.78
N GLU A 156 -11.97 3.44 -10.72
CA GLU A 156 -13.27 4.06 -10.43
C GLU A 156 -14.21 3.12 -9.65
N ALA A 157 -14.19 1.82 -9.96
CA ALA A 157 -14.96 0.82 -9.23
C ALA A 157 -14.48 0.67 -7.77
N VAL A 158 -13.16 0.69 -7.53
CA VAL A 158 -12.59 0.67 -6.18
C VAL A 158 -13.00 1.93 -5.41
N VAL A 159 -12.86 3.11 -6.01
CA VAL A 159 -13.25 4.38 -5.37
C VAL A 159 -14.74 4.40 -5.04
N ARG A 160 -15.60 4.03 -6.00
CA ARG A 160 -17.05 3.94 -5.78
C ARG A 160 -17.39 3.01 -4.63
N ARG A 161 -16.75 1.84 -4.59
CA ARG A 161 -16.96 0.85 -3.54
C ARG A 161 -16.51 1.36 -2.16
N ALA A 162 -15.41 2.10 -2.08
CA ALA A 162 -14.96 2.73 -0.84
C ALA A 162 -15.96 3.81 -0.36
N LEU A 163 -16.46 4.64 -1.27
CA LEU A 163 -17.49 5.66 -0.97
C LEU A 163 -18.79 5.02 -0.46
N GLU A 164 -19.25 3.93 -1.07
CA GLU A 164 -20.42 3.17 -0.60
C GLU A 164 -20.24 2.58 0.81
N ARG A 165 -18.99 2.33 1.22
CA ARG A 165 -18.63 1.84 2.55
C ARG A 165 -18.43 2.96 3.57
N GLY A 166 -18.55 4.21 3.13
CA GLY A 166 -18.51 5.38 4.00
C GLY A 166 -17.10 5.89 4.29
N THR A 167 -16.15 5.75 3.35
CA THR A 167 -14.92 6.57 3.46
C THR A 167 -15.29 8.05 3.45
N GLY A 168 -14.57 8.83 4.27
CA GLY A 168 -14.77 10.27 4.44
C GLY A 168 -14.12 11.13 3.36
#